data_AF-A0AAT9M9K9-F1
#
_entry.id   AF-A0AAT9M9K9-F1
#
_cell.length_a   1.000
_cell.length_b   1.000
_cell.length_c   1.000
_cell.angle_alpha   90.00
_cell.angle_beta   90.00
_cell.angle_gamma   90.00
#
_symmetry.space_group_name_H-M   'P 1'
#
loop_
_entity.id
_entity.type
_entity.pdbx_description
1 polymer ?
#
loop_
_entity_poly.entity_id
_entity_poly.type
_entity_poly.pdbx_seq_one_letter_code
_entity_poly.pdbx_strand_id
1 'polypeptide(L)' 'MGKTSSPENFTSLVDDVQSRLFDALPDDTWFYPGHGDDSTLGEQKPHLDEWRARGW' A
#
# COMPACT_ATOMS: atom_id res chain seq x y z
N MET A 1 -21.55 -7.92 2.56
CA MET A 1 -20.09 -7.80 2.70
C MET A 1 -19.54 -7.45 1.32
N GLY A 2 -18.95 -6.25 1.22
CA GLY A 2 -18.75 -5.50 -0.03
C GLY A 2 -17.75 -6.13 -1.00
N LYS A 3 -18.17 -6.30 -2.25
CA LYS A 3 -17.31 -6.63 -3.38
C LYS A 3 -16.85 -5.31 -4.01
N THR A 4 -15.80 -4.70 -3.47
CA THR A 4 -15.07 -3.65 -4.20
C THR A 4 -14.08 -4.34 -5.13
N SER A 5 -14.59 -4.99 -6.18
CA SER A 5 -13.80 -5.63 -7.24
C SER A 5 -13.82 -4.79 -8.52
N SER A 6 -13.83 -3.46 -8.39
CA SER A 6 -13.66 -2.58 -9.56
C SER A 6 -12.25 -1.99 -9.52
N PRO A 7 -11.53 -1.98 -10.66
CA PRO A 7 -10.14 -1.50 -10.74
C PRO A 7 -9.97 -0.02 -10.32
N GLU A 8 -11.03 0.77 -10.45
CA GLU A 8 -11.15 2.13 -9.92
C GLU A 8 -10.99 2.18 -8.39
N ASN A 9 -11.63 1.28 -7.65
CA ASN A 9 -11.52 1.23 -6.19
C ASN A 9 -10.12 0.79 -5.75
N PHE A 10 -9.51 -0.14 -6.47
CA PHE A 10 -8.13 -0.56 -6.20
C PHE A 10 -7.15 0.62 -6.40
N THR A 11 -7.31 1.36 -7.51
CA THR A 11 -6.47 2.53 -7.80
C THR A 11 -6.61 3.59 -6.71
N SER A 12 -7.84 3.91 -6.29
CA SER A 12 -8.08 4.88 -5.20
C SER A 12 -7.53 4.40 -3.86
N LEU A 13 -7.60 3.10 -3.55
CA LEU A 13 -7.02 2.54 -2.32
C LEU A 13 -5.50 2.64 -2.32
N VAL A 14 -4.84 2.29 -3.43
CA VAL A 14 -3.39 2.38 -3.56
C VAL A 14 -2.92 3.84 -3.47
N ASP A 15 -3.65 4.76 -4.08
CA ASP A 15 -3.36 6.20 -4.01
C ASP A 15 -3.50 6.76 -2.58
N ASP A 16 -4.58 6.40 -1.87
CA ASP A 16 -4.81 6.82 -0.49
C ASP A 16 -3.73 6.27 0.46
N VAL A 17 -3.33 5.02 0.28
CA VAL A 17 -2.22 4.41 1.04
C VAL A 17 -0.91 5.13 0.73
N GLN A 18 -0.59 5.41 -0.53
CA GLN A 18 0.62 6.13 -0.89
C GLN A 18 0.66 7.53 -0.25
N SER A 19 -0.43 8.30 -0.34
CA SER A 19 -0.47 9.66 0.20
C SER A 19 -0.48 9.70 1.73
N ARG A 20 -1.23 8.80 2.40
CA ARG A 20 -1.39 8.86 3.85
C ARG A 20 -0.33 8.11 4.65
N LEU A 21 0.30 7.11 4.04
CA LEU A 21 1.35 6.33 4.68
C LEU A 21 2.71 6.75 4.15
N PHE A 22 2.94 6.65 2.84
CA PHE A 22 4.29 6.79 2.28
C PHE A 22 4.73 8.25 2.06
N ASP A 23 3.80 9.17 1.85
CA ASP A 23 4.09 10.61 1.73
C ASP A 23 4.10 11.32 3.09
N ALA A 24 3.24 10.86 4.02
CA ALA A 24 3.11 11.47 5.35
C ALA A 24 4.11 10.95 6.39
N LEU A 25 4.64 9.72 6.23
CA LEU A 25 5.54 9.08 7.19
C LEU A 25 6.92 8.86 6.56
N PRO A 26 8.01 9.00 7.34
CA PRO A 26 9.36 8.76 6.83
C PRO A 26 9.57 7.29 6.47
N ASP A 27 10.47 7.02 5.52
CA ASP A 27 10.78 5.67 5.02
C ASP A 27 11.27 4.70 6.13
N ASP A 28 11.84 5.21 7.23
CA ASP A 28 12.27 4.41 8.39
C ASP A 28 11.09 3.96 9.30
N THR A 29 9.86 4.37 8.97
CA THR A 29 8.68 4.04 9.78
C THR A 29 8.38 2.55 9.70
N TRP A 30 8.36 1.91 10.87
CA TRP A 30 7.92 0.54 11.04
C TRP A 30 6.40 0.42 10.95
N PHE A 31 5.94 -0.58 10.21
CA PHE A 31 4.55 -0.99 10.22
C PHE A 31 4.44 -2.48 10.56
N TYR A 32 3.38 -2.83 11.27
CA TYR A 32 3.14 -4.18 11.77
C TYR A 32 1.85 -4.71 11.15
N PRO A 33 1.94 -5.43 10.01
CA PRO A 33 0.76 -5.99 9.38
C PRO A 33 0.19 -7.13 10.24
N GLY A 34 -1.13 -7.31 10.21
CA GLY A 34 -1.79 -8.41 10.92
C GLY A 34 -1.47 -9.82 10.37
N HIS A 35 -0.80 -9.91 9.21
CA HIS A 35 -0.35 -11.14 8.58
C HIS A 35 0.90 -10.84 7.74
N GLY A 36 1.94 -11.67 7.86
CA GLY A 36 3.26 -11.46 7.22
C GLY A 36 4.30 -10.91 8.20
N ASP A 37 5.49 -10.62 7.69
CA ASP A 37 6.59 -10.05 8.46
C ASP A 37 6.40 -8.55 8.68
N ASP A 38 6.76 -8.07 9.86
CA ASP A 38 6.96 -6.65 10.12
C ASP A 38 8.07 -6.08 9.24
N SER A 39 7.88 -4.87 8.74
CA SER A 39 8.83 -4.22 7.85
C SER A 39 8.69 -2.70 7.94
N THR A 40 9.57 -1.99 7.23
CA THR A 40 9.54 -0.53 7.14
C THR A 40 8.82 -0.08 5.88
N LEU A 41 8.27 1.15 5.91
CA LEU A 41 7.66 1.74 4.71
C LEU A 41 8.68 1.87 3.57
N GLY A 42 9.94 2.19 3.86
CA GLY A 42 10.99 2.32 2.86
C GLY A 42 11.28 1.02 2.11
N GLU A 43 11.28 -0.12 2.80
CA GLU A 43 11.45 -1.43 2.18
C GLU A 43 10.27 -1.82 1.28
N GLN A 44 9.05 -1.44 1.65
CA GLN A 44 7.85 -1.75 0.87
C GLN A 44 7.56 -0.77 -0.28
N LYS A 45 8.10 0.45 -0.22
CA LYS A 45 7.90 1.50 -1.23
C LYS A 45 8.16 1.07 -2.69
N PRO A 46 9.24 0.36 -3.04
CA PRO A 46 9.43 -0.14 -4.41
C PRO A 46 8.41 -1.20 -4.83
N HIS A 47 7.75 -1.88 -3.88
CA HIS A 47 6.70 -2.87 -4.18
C HIS A 47 5.35 -2.22 -4.53
N LEU A 48 5.12 -0.94 -4.18
CA LEU A 48 3.89 -0.23 -4.54
C LEU A 48 3.71 -0.11 -6.06
N ASP A 49 4.79 0.18 -6.80
CA ASP A 49 4.75 0.24 -8.27
C ASP A 49 4.38 -1.12 -8.87
N GLU A 50 4.88 -2.22 -8.30
CA GLU A 50 4.50 -3.57 -8.72
C GLU A 50 3.02 -3.84 -8.46
N TRP A 51 2.50 -3.48 -7.28
CA TRP A 51 1.08 -3.67 -6.95
C TRP A 51 0.18 -2.85 -7.88
N ARG A 52 0.59 -1.63 -8.22
CA ARG A 52 -0.11 -0.75 -9.15
C ARG A 52 -0.12 -1.31 -10.57
N ALA A 53 1.01 -1.84 -11.04
CA ALA A 53 1.12 -2.48 -12.34
C ALA A 53 0.34 -3.81 -12.43
N ARG A 54 0.23 -4.52 -11.31
CA ARG A 54 -0.45 -5.82 -11.22
C ARG A 54 -1.97 -5.70 -11.18
N GLY A 55 -2.51 -4.57 -10.69
CA GLY A 55 -3.90 -4.15 -10.92
C GLY A 55 -5.00 -5.12 -10.43
N TRP A 56 -4.70 -5.89 -9.37
CA TRP A 56 -5.51 -6.93 -8.70
C TRP A 56 -6.94 -7.18 -9.23
#